data_AF-Q30R12-F1
#
_entry.id   AF-Q30R12-F1
#
_cell.length_a   1.000
_cell.length_b   1.000
_cell.length_c   1.000
_cell.angle_alpha   90.00
_cell.angle_beta   90.00
_cell.angle_gamma   90.00
#
_symmetry.space_group_name_H-M   'P 1'
#
loop_
_entity.id
_entity.type
_entity.pdbx_description
1 polymer ?
#
loop_
_entity_poly.entity_id
_entity_poly.type
_entity_poly.pdbx_seq_one_letter_code
_entity_poly.pdbx_strand_id
1 'polypeptide(L)'
;MRDVEKYLNIKEKLPKLPEVLLNTIQSDILELKNIDKTCKKYIDLCSKISEIKDAHYVVYSKYIDKSNHKYEKFIFLGEEGEELFDVSGLEIDLYGLLTCVDLSVTDEYKAASSK
;
A
#
# COMPACT_ATOMS: atom_id res chain seq x y z
N MET A 1 -10.10 -3.52 -22.26
CA MET A 1 -9.37 -2.25 -22.03
C MET A 1 -7.89 -2.58 -22.11
N ARG A 2 -7.03 -1.69 -22.63
CA ARG A 2 -5.59 -1.97 -22.55
C ARG A 2 -5.22 -1.83 -21.07
N ASP A 3 -4.76 -2.91 -20.45
CA ASP A 3 -4.23 -2.86 -19.09
C ASP A 3 -2.95 -2.04 -19.12
N VAL A 4 -3.11 -0.73 -18.87
CA VAL A 4 -1.99 0.17 -18.73
C VAL A 4 -1.42 -0.07 -17.34
N GLU A 5 -0.24 -0.67 -17.27
CA GLU A 5 0.47 -0.85 -16.00
C GLU A 5 0.68 0.52 -15.34
N LYS A 6 0.40 0.63 -14.05
CA LYS A 6 0.58 1.85 -13.25
C LYS A 6 2.06 2.15 -12.99
N TYR A 7 2.84 1.17 -12.56
CA TYR A 7 4.23 1.33 -12.12
C TYR A 7 5.22 0.57 -12.99
N LEU A 8 6.30 1.23 -13.41
CA LEU A 8 7.36 0.65 -14.25
C LEU A 8 8.25 -0.33 -13.49
N ASN A 9 8.57 -0.02 -12.23
CA ASN A 9 9.66 -0.67 -11.48
C ASN A 9 9.19 -1.45 -10.25
N ILE A 10 7.88 -1.71 -10.11
CA ILE A 10 7.34 -2.40 -8.92
C ILE A 10 7.87 -3.82 -8.78
N LYS A 11 8.07 -4.56 -9.87
CA LYS A 11 8.64 -5.93 -9.86
C LYS A 11 10.11 -5.94 -9.44
N GLU A 12 10.84 -4.87 -9.77
CA GLU A 12 12.26 -4.72 -9.40
C GLU A 12 12.40 -4.32 -7.93
N LYS A 13 11.55 -3.41 -7.45
CA LYS A 13 11.58 -2.93 -6.05
C LYS A 13 10.95 -3.90 -5.06
N LEU A 14 9.92 -4.64 -5.49
CA LEU A 14 9.17 -5.57 -4.64
C LEU A 14 9.15 -6.97 -5.27
N PRO A 15 10.30 -7.66 -5.35
CA PRO A 15 10.42 -8.94 -6.03
C PRO A 15 9.63 -10.07 -5.36
N LYS A 16 9.29 -9.93 -4.07
CA LYS A 16 8.50 -10.91 -3.31
C LYS A 16 7.01 -10.58 -3.25
N LEU A 17 6.57 -9.53 -3.95
CA LEU A 17 5.16 -9.16 -4.00
C LEU A 17 4.32 -10.28 -4.64
N PRO A 18 3.28 -10.79 -3.95
CA PRO A 18 2.39 -11.79 -4.52
C PRO A 18 1.81 -11.32 -5.85
N GLU A 19 1.78 -12.20 -6.84
CA GLU A 19 1.35 -11.88 -8.20
C GLU A 19 -0.08 -11.29 -8.24
N VAL A 20 -0.96 -11.77 -7.36
CA VAL A 20 -2.33 -11.25 -7.22
C VAL A 20 -2.33 -9.78 -6.77
N LEU A 21 -1.53 -9.42 -5.76
CA LEU A 21 -1.42 -8.04 -5.29
C LEU A 21 -0.77 -7.16 -6.35
N LEU A 22 0.31 -7.64 -6.97
CA LEU A 22 0.99 -6.95 -8.06
C LEU A 22 0.02 -6.60 -9.19
N ASN A 23 -0.73 -7.58 -9.70
CA ASN A 23 -1.67 -7.37 -10.79
C ASN A 23 -2.77 -6.39 -10.38
N THR A 24 -3.28 -6.51 -9.15
CA THR A 24 -4.36 -5.63 -8.65
C THR A 24 -3.89 -4.19 -8.43
N ILE A 25 -2.66 -3.99 -7.98
CA ILE A 25 -2.01 -2.67 -7.86
C ILE A 25 -1.75 -2.08 -9.25
N GLN A 26 -1.27 -2.89 -10.20
CA GLN A 26 -1.02 -2.46 -11.58
C GLN A 26 -2.31 -2.08 -12.31
N SER A 27 -3.42 -2.78 -12.04
CA SER A 27 -4.76 -2.41 -12.49
C SER A 27 -5.37 -1.24 -11.72
N ASP A 28 -4.62 -0.63 -10.80
CA ASP A 28 -5.00 0.57 -10.07
C ASP A 28 -6.26 0.40 -9.18
N ILE A 29 -6.56 -0.86 -8.81
CA ILE A 29 -7.66 -1.20 -7.89
C ILE A 29 -7.22 -1.01 -6.44
N LEU A 30 -5.99 -1.42 -6.15
CA LEU A 30 -5.34 -1.24 -4.85
C LEU A 30 -4.25 -0.16 -4.94
N GLU A 31 -4.08 0.54 -3.84
CA GLU A 31 -3.03 1.53 -3.64
C GLU A 31 -1.93 0.94 -2.75
N LEU A 32 -0.68 1.28 -3.06
CA LEU A 32 0.50 0.93 -2.29
C LEU A 32 1.12 2.21 -1.75
N LYS A 33 1.36 2.28 -0.43
CA LYS A 33 2.01 3.42 0.22
C LYS A 33 3.12 2.96 1.15
N ASN A 34 4.08 3.85 1.37
CA ASN A 34 5.11 3.69 2.39
C ASN A 34 4.54 4.00 3.77
N ILE A 35 5.06 3.33 4.79
CA ILE A 35 4.77 3.65 6.19
C ILE A 35 5.72 4.75 6.65
N ASP A 36 5.18 5.83 7.18
CA ASP A 36 5.95 6.88 7.83
C ASP A 36 6.44 6.42 9.20
N LYS A 37 7.65 5.86 9.24
CA LYS A 37 8.28 5.39 10.47
C LYS A 37 8.66 6.52 11.43
N THR A 38 8.55 7.79 11.01
CA THR A 38 8.89 8.96 11.84
C THR A 38 7.67 9.60 12.48
N CYS A 39 6.45 9.26 12.03
CA CYS A 39 5.25 9.86 12.57
C CYS A 39 4.89 9.31 13.95
N LYS A 40 4.25 10.15 14.77
CA LYS A 40 3.80 9.76 16.12
C LYS A 40 2.89 8.54 16.10
N LYS A 41 2.02 8.43 15.09
CA LYS A 41 1.10 7.30 14.97
C LYS A 41 1.83 5.97 14.81
N TYR A 42 2.90 5.92 14.01
CA TYR A 42 3.71 4.73 13.86
C TYR A 42 4.36 4.33 15.18
N ILE A 43 4.92 5.30 15.92
CA ILE A 43 5.56 5.07 17.23
C ILE A 43 4.53 4.50 18.24
N ASP A 44 3.33 5.08 18.28
CA ASP A 44 2.24 4.61 19.14
C ASP A 44 1.77 3.20 18.72
N LEU A 45 1.71 2.93 17.40
CA LEU A 45 1.27 1.65 16.86
C LEU A 45 2.29 0.53 17.09
N CYS A 46 3.59 0.83 17.04
CA CYS A 46 4.68 -0.10 17.41
C CYS A 46 4.58 -0.63 18.84
N SER A 47 3.87 0.09 19.72
CA SER A 47 3.63 -0.34 21.10
C SER A 47 2.44 -1.31 21.23
N LYS A 48 1.57 -1.37 20.21
CA LYS A 48 0.37 -2.23 20.17
C LYS A 48 0.57 -3.46 19.30
N ILE A 49 1.27 -3.28 18.18
CA ILE A 49 1.53 -4.31 17.17
C ILE A 49 3.04 -4.30 16.94
N SER A 50 3.73 -5.29 17.49
CA SER A 50 5.19 -5.38 17.38
C SER A 50 5.66 -5.59 15.93
N GLU A 51 4.86 -6.33 15.16
CA GLU A 51 5.10 -6.79 13.80
C GLU A 51 5.17 -5.63 12.81
N ILE A 52 4.56 -4.48 13.13
CA ILE A 52 4.60 -3.30 12.24
C ILE A 52 6.02 -2.72 12.09
N LYS A 53 6.94 -3.07 12.97
CA LYS A 53 8.34 -2.63 12.90
C LYS A 53 9.04 -3.13 11.63
N ASP A 54 8.66 -4.33 11.20
CA ASP A 54 9.22 -4.99 10.02
C ASP A 54 8.48 -4.56 8.75
N ALA A 55 7.28 -4.00 8.88
CA ALA A 55 6.52 -3.48 7.76
C ALA A 55 7.15 -2.19 7.17
N HIS A 56 7.14 -2.12 5.85
CA HIS A 56 7.62 -0.98 5.07
C HIS A 56 6.52 -0.36 4.21
N TYR A 57 5.60 -1.19 3.74
CA TYR A 57 4.49 -0.77 2.89
C TYR A 57 3.16 -1.24 3.44
N VAL A 58 2.10 -0.58 2.99
CA VAL A 58 0.73 -1.03 3.16
C VAL A 58 -0.01 -1.02 1.83
N VAL A 59 -0.86 -2.01 1.64
CA VAL A 59 -1.79 -2.12 0.52
C VAL A 59 -3.22 -1.98 1.04
N TYR A 60 -3.99 -1.12 0.38
CA TYR A 60 -5.38 -0.84 0.71
C TYR A 60 -6.14 -0.39 -0.55
N SER A 61 -7.46 -0.44 -0.51
CA SER A 61 -8.34 0.07 -1.54
C SER A 61 -8.46 1.58 -1.47
N LYS A 62 -8.16 2.26 -2.58
CA LYS A 62 -8.38 3.71 -2.69
C LYS A 62 -9.86 4.12 -2.83
N TYR A 63 -10.76 3.15 -3.03
CA TYR A 63 -12.18 3.41 -3.27
C TYR A 63 -13.04 3.33 -2.00
N ILE A 64 -12.46 2.89 -0.88
CA ILE A 64 -13.17 2.86 0.39
C ILE A 64 -12.98 4.21 1.08
N ASP A 65 -14.10 4.87 1.37
CA ASP A 65 -14.10 6.12 2.12
C ASP A 65 -13.65 5.90 3.57
N LYS A 66 -13.08 6.96 4.17
CA LYS A 66 -12.63 6.97 5.57
C LYS A 66 -13.65 6.42 6.58
N SER A 67 -14.93 6.72 6.39
CA SER A 67 -16.01 6.26 7.27
C SER A 67 -16.23 4.74 7.23
N ASN A 68 -15.79 4.10 6.15
CA ASN A 68 -15.95 2.67 5.88
C ASN A 68 -14.65 1.88 6.03
N HIS A 69 -13.51 2.54 6.27
CA HIS A 69 -12.21 1.88 6.52
C HIS A 69 -12.24 0.84 7.64
N LYS A 70 -13.14 0.99 8.62
CA LYS A 70 -13.37 -0.04 9.64
C LYS A 70 -13.74 -1.42 9.07
N TYR A 71 -14.33 -1.47 7.89
CA TYR A 71 -14.71 -2.74 7.23
C TYR A 71 -13.64 -3.23 6.25
N GLU A 72 -12.55 -2.49 6.10
CA GLU A 72 -11.44 -2.80 5.23
C GLU A 72 -10.37 -3.60 5.97
N LYS A 73 -9.65 -4.43 5.21
CA LYS A 73 -8.41 -5.05 5.64
C LYS A 73 -7.24 -4.37 4.96
N PHE A 74 -6.22 -4.07 5.74
CA PHE A 74 -4.97 -3.47 5.28
C PHE A 74 -3.89 -4.53 5.31
N ILE A 75 -3.21 -4.71 4.19
CA ILE A 75 -2.16 -5.72 4.04
C ILE A 75 -0.82 -5.02 4.22
N PHE A 76 -0.06 -5.44 5.23
CA PHE A 76 1.25 -4.89 5.54
C PHE A 76 2.33 -5.75 4.88
N LEU A 77 3.23 -5.08 4.16
CA LEU A 77 4.30 -5.73 3.43
C LEU A 77 5.67 -5.35 4.00
N GLY A 78 6.61 -6.29 3.91
CA GLY A 78 8.02 -6.07 4.22
C GLY A 78 8.76 -5.31 3.13
N GLU A 79 10.07 -5.17 3.29
CA GLU A 79 10.91 -4.34 2.42
C GLU A 79 10.94 -4.84 0.96
N GLU A 80 10.90 -6.16 0.74
CA GLU A 80 10.94 -6.76 -0.60
C GLU A 80 9.55 -7.08 -1.15
N GLY A 81 8.48 -6.67 -0.46
CA GLY A 81 7.08 -6.84 -0.86
C GLY A 81 6.42 -8.12 -0.37
N GLU A 82 7.09 -8.93 0.45
CA GLU A 82 6.48 -10.08 1.11
C GLU A 82 5.36 -9.65 2.05
N GLU A 83 4.27 -10.42 2.07
CA GLU A 83 3.17 -10.19 3.00
C GLU A 83 3.59 -10.59 4.41
N LEU A 84 3.46 -9.65 5.36
CA LEU A 84 3.79 -9.89 6.76
C LEU A 84 2.54 -10.24 7.56
N PHE A 85 1.51 -9.38 7.49
CA PHE A 85 0.25 -9.56 8.19
C PHE A 85 -0.84 -8.65 7.61
N ASP A 86 -2.09 -8.94 7.95
CA ASP A 86 -3.23 -8.06 7.69
C ASP A 86 -3.90 -7.60 8.99
N VAL A 87 -4.45 -6.39 9.00
CA VAL A 87 -5.23 -5.85 10.11
C VAL A 87 -6.49 -5.16 9.61
N SER A 88 -7.55 -5.25 10.41
CA SER A 88 -8.78 -4.53 10.11
C SER A 88 -8.64 -3.04 10.43
N GLY A 89 -9.32 -2.17 9.69
CA GLY A 89 -9.44 -0.77 10.07
C GLY A 89 -10.26 -0.51 11.34
N LEU A 90 -10.86 -1.54 11.95
CA LEU A 90 -11.34 -1.46 13.34
C LEU A 90 -10.19 -1.38 14.36
N GLU A 91 -9.05 -1.96 14.01
CA GLU A 91 -7.90 -2.09 14.90
C GLU A 91 -6.91 -0.94 14.71
N ILE A 92 -6.79 -0.42 13.48
CA ILE A 92 -5.84 0.64 13.14
C ILE A 92 -6.48 1.77 12.31
N ASP A 93 -5.92 2.97 12.43
CA ASP A 93 -6.25 4.12 11.57
C ASP A 93 -5.05 4.47 10.68
N LEU A 94 -5.16 4.19 9.38
CA LEU A 94 -4.12 4.47 8.38
C LEU A 94 -3.88 5.97 8.15
N TYR A 95 -4.84 6.85 8.42
CA TYR A 95 -4.69 8.26 8.04
C TYR A 95 -3.56 8.93 8.82
N GLY A 96 -2.57 9.48 8.13
CA GLY A 96 -1.38 10.06 8.77
C GLY A 96 -0.31 9.05 9.21
N LEU A 97 -0.47 7.77 8.83
CA LEU A 97 0.58 6.76 8.89
C LEU A 97 1.36 6.66 7.57
N LEU A 98 0.81 7.19 6.47
CA LEU A 98 1.25 6.86 5.11
C LEU A 98 1.99 7.99 4.43
N THR A 99 3.00 7.64 3.65
CA THR A 99 3.78 8.53 2.77
C THR A 99 3.80 8.02 1.34
N CYS A 100 4.20 8.89 0.41
CA CYS A 100 4.32 8.53 -1.00
C CYS A 100 5.33 7.40 -1.19
N VAL A 101 4.96 6.44 -2.04
CA VAL A 101 5.85 5.39 -2.49
C VAL A 101 6.85 5.92 -3.51
N ASP A 102 8.09 5.46 -3.42
CA ASP A 102 9.12 5.71 -4.41
C ASP A 102 8.97 4.71 -5.57
N LEU A 103 7.88 4.81 -6.34
CA LEU A 103 7.64 4.01 -7.54
C LEU A 103 7.40 4.92 -8.75
N SER A 104 7.97 4.53 -9.89
CA SER A 104 7.90 5.29 -11.12
C SER A 104 6.62 4.97 -11.85
N VAL A 105 5.72 5.94 -11.96
CA VAL A 105 4.46 5.80 -12.71
C VAL A 105 4.74 5.83 -14.22
N THR A 106 4.12 4.93 -14.98
CA THR A 106 4.25 4.88 -16.46
C THR A 106 3.68 6.16 -17.10
N ASP A 107 4.22 6.55 -18.26
CA ASP A 107 3.73 7.74 -18.96
C ASP A 107 2.36 7.48 -19.60
N GLU A 108 2.09 6.24 -20.02
CA GLU A 108 0.79 5.79 -20.51
C GLU A 108 -0.28 5.95 -19.43
N TYR A 109 0.02 5.58 -18.18
CA TYR A 109 -0.92 5.72 -17.07
C TYR A 109 -1.20 7.19 -16.74
N LYS A 110 -0.17 8.04 -16.74
CA LYS A 110 -0.34 9.49 -16.55
C LYS A 110 -1.22 10.10 -17.64
N ALA A 111 -1.01 9.71 -18.90
CA ALA A 111 -1.79 10.19 -20.03
C ALA A 111 -3.25 9.74 -19.96
N ALA A 112 -3.51 8.52 -19.47
CA ALA A 112 -4.86 8.00 -19.25
C ALA A 112 -5.59 8.69 -18.09
N SER A 113 -4.86 9.09 -17.03
CA SER A 113 -5.41 9.72 -15.82
C SER A 113 -5.65 11.23 -15.96
N SER A 114 -5.16 11.85 -17.04
CA SER A 114 -5.25 13.31 -17.29
C SER A 114 -6.44 13.71 -18.17
N LYS A 115 -7.43 12.82 -18.33
CA LYS A 115 -8.69 13.05 -19.06
C LYS A 115 -9.86 13.10 -18.10
#